data_AF-A0A8T3VAW7-F1
#
_entry.id   AF-A0A8T3VAW7-F1
#
_cell.length_a   1.000
_cell.length_b   1.000
_cell.length_c   1.000
_cell.angle_alpha   90.00
_cell.angle_beta   90.00
_cell.angle_gamma   90.00
#
_symmetry.space_group_name_H-M   'P 1'
#
loop_
_entity.id
_entity.type
_entity.pdbx_description
1 polymer ?
#
loop_
_entity_poly.entity_id
_entity_poly.type
_entity_poly.pdbx_seq_one_letter_code
_entity_poly.pdbx_strand_id
1 'polypeptide(L)' 'MDLMFDISGLAQDKEEFSTSKKDVLKFLKIIGVDTRFISYTPQKIYINNLRFSK' A
#
# COMPACT_ATOMS: atom_id res chain seq x y z
N MET A 1 10.87 -23.81 -4.46
CA MET A 1 10.22 -22.56 -4.90
C MET A 1 10.63 -21.49 -3.90
N ASP A 2 11.80 -20.88 -4.12
CA ASP A 2 12.21 -19.73 -3.34
C ASP A 2 11.50 -18.50 -3.90
N LEU A 3 10.61 -17.93 -3.09
CA LEU A 3 10.03 -16.62 -3.34
C LEU A 3 11.10 -15.57 -3.01
N MET A 4 12.12 -15.46 -3.86
CA MET A 4 13.00 -14.30 -3.86
C MET A 4 12.18 -13.08 -4.30
N PHE A 5 11.80 -12.27 -3.31
CA PHE A 5 11.22 -10.95 -3.50
C PHE A 5 12.28 -10.08 -4.17
N ASP A 6 12.15 -9.89 -5.48
CA ASP A 6 13.08 -9.11 -6.27
C ASP A 6 12.94 -7.61 -5.92
N ILE A 7 13.77 -7.17 -4.97
CA ILE A 7 13.85 -5.79 -4.48
C ILE A 7 14.61 -4.88 -5.47
N SER A 8 15.15 -5.44 -6.56
CA SER A 8 16.03 -4.73 -7.50
C SER A 8 15.32 -3.64 -8.33
N GLY A 9 13.98 -3.62 -8.35
CA GLY A 9 13.18 -2.61 -9.04
C GLY A 9 12.79 -1.37 -8.21
N LEU A 10 13.21 -1.26 -6.94
CA LEU A 10 12.91 -0.09 -6.09
C LEU A 10 13.87 1.09 -6.30
N ALA A 11 14.79 0.98 -7.26
CA ALA A 11 15.66 2.07 -7.65
C ALA A 11 14.91 3.08 -8.55
N GLN A 12 14.67 4.25 -7.95
CA GLN A 12 14.57 5.55 -8.63
C GLN A 12 13.31 5.84 -9.44
N ASP A 13 12.21 6.09 -8.74
CA ASP A 13 11.42 7.28 -9.01
C ASP A 13 11.12 7.93 -7.66
N LYS A 14 11.42 9.22 -7.51
CA LYS A 14 10.87 10.02 -6.41
C LYS A 14 9.37 10.20 -6.68
N GLU A 15 8.60 9.14 -6.64
CA GLU A 15 7.14 9.23 -6.66
C GLU A 15 6.72 9.89 -5.35
N GLU A 16 6.31 11.16 -5.43
CA GLU A 16 5.60 11.79 -4.33
C GLU A 16 4.30 11.02 -4.10
N PHE A 17 4.20 10.36 -2.96
CA PHE A 17 2.97 9.69 -2.56
C PHE A 17 1.85 10.72 -2.43
N SER A 18 0.87 10.66 -3.33
CA SER A 18 -0.32 11.49 -3.24
C SER A 18 -1.38 10.86 -2.34
N THR A 19 -2.45 11.59 -2.06
CA THR A 19 -3.62 11.05 -1.37
C THR A 19 -4.50 10.18 -2.27
N SER A 20 -4.15 9.97 -3.53
CA SER A 20 -4.93 9.14 -4.45
C SER A 20 -5.07 7.71 -3.92
N LYS A 21 -6.23 7.09 -4.16
CA LYS A 21 -6.49 5.69 -3.79
C LYS A 21 -5.39 4.75 -4.30
N LYS A 22 -4.90 4.99 -5.51
CA LYS A 22 -3.88 4.15 -6.15
C LYS A 22 -2.56 4.18 -5.39
N ASP A 23 -2.10 5.36 -5.00
CA ASP A 23 -0.80 5.53 -4.34
C ASP A 23 -0.84 5.01 -2.91
N VAL A 24 -1.96 5.21 -2.21
CA VAL A 24 -2.18 4.63 -0.89
C VAL A 24 -2.17 3.10 -0.94
N LEU A 25 -2.85 2.49 -1.92
CA LEU A 25 -2.83 1.03 -2.08
C LEU A 25 -1.44 0.51 -2.50
N LYS A 26 -0.70 1.26 -3.33
CA LYS A 26 0.68 0.94 -3.70
C LYS A 26 1.59 0.95 -2.47
N PHE A 27 1.50 2.00 -1.65
CA PHE A 27 2.23 2.11 -0.39
C PHE A 27 1.92 0.95 0.56
N LEU A 28 0.63 0.67 0.80
CA LEU A 28 0.19 -0.41 1.68
C LEU A 28 0.70 -1.78 1.19
N LYS A 29 0.74 -1.99 -0.13
CA LYS A 29 1.31 -3.20 -0.72
C LYS A 29 2.83 -3.31 -0.48
N ILE A 30 3.57 -2.21 -0.62
CA ILE A 30 5.04 -2.17 -0.40
C ILE A 30 5.38 -2.55 1.04
N ILE A 31 4.59 -2.11 2.03
CA ILE A 31 4.80 -2.45 3.44
C ILE A 31 4.24 -3.82 3.84
N GLY A 32 3.72 -4.61 2.88
CA GLY A 32 3.25 -5.98 3.10
C GLY A 32 1.80 -6.10 3.56
N VAL A 33 0.98 -5.04 3.46
CA VAL A 33 -0.46 -5.14 3.73
C VAL A 33 -1.18 -5.75 2.53
N ASP A 34 -2.03 -6.75 2.79
CA ASP A 34 -2.90 -7.34 1.77
C ASP A 34 -3.99 -6.35 1.34
N THR A 35 -3.86 -5.84 0.11
CA THR A 35 -4.75 -4.82 -0.43
C THR A 35 -6.17 -5.31 -0.73
N ARG A 36 -6.41 -6.63 -0.74
CA ARG A 36 -7.75 -7.21 -0.96
C ARG A 36 -8.73 -6.88 0.16
N PHE A 37 -8.23 -6.63 1.37
CA PHE A 37 -9.03 -6.36 2.55
C PHE A 37 -9.02 -4.89 2.96
N ILE A 38 -8.75 -3.98 2.02
CA ILE A 38 -8.67 -2.55 2.27
C ILE A 38 -9.92 -1.85 1.74
N SER A 39 -10.63 -1.16 2.65
CA SER A 39 -11.68 -0.21 2.28
C SER A 39 -11.11 1.20 2.34
N TYR A 40 -10.88 1.79 1.17
CA TYR A 40 -10.42 3.17 1.04
C TYR A 40 -11.62 4.11 0.88
N THR A 41 -11.74 5.08 1.78
CA THR A 41 -12.66 6.22 1.67
C THR A 41 -11.87 7.52 1.79
N PRO A 42 -12.37 8.66 1.27
CA PRO A 42 -11.63 9.93 1.30
C PRO A 42 -11.19 10.40 2.70
N GLN A 43 -11.88 9.98 3.75
CA GLN A 43 -11.60 10.40 5.14
C GLN A 43 -11.03 9.28 6.02
N LYS A 44 -11.24 8.02 5.65
CA LYS A 44 -10.92 6.86 6.49
C LYS A 44 -10.41 5.71 5.65
N ILE A 45 -9.45 4.99 6.19
CA ILE A 45 -8.98 3.73 5.65
C ILE A 45 -9.35 2.65 6.65
N TYR A 46 -9.85 1.53 6.15
CA TYR A 46 -10.05 0.32 6.93
C TYR A 46 -9.19 -0.78 6.36
N ILE A 47 -8.51 -1.51 7.23
CA ILE A 47 -7.72 -2.69 6.88
C ILE A 47 -8.31 -3.83 7.70
N ASN A 48 -8.84 -4.86 7.02
CA ASN A 48 -9.49 -5.99 7.67
C ASN A 48 -10.60 -5.56 8.66
N ASN A 49 -11.48 -4.66 8.21
CA ASN A 49 -12.58 -4.07 9.00
C ASN A 49 -12.15 -3.21 10.22
N LEU A 50 -10.85 -3.08 10.50
CA LEU A 50 -10.33 -2.21 11.54
C LEU A 50 -10.00 -0.84 10.95
N ARG A 51 -10.42 0.22 11.64
CA ARG A 51 -10.09 1.59 11.23
C ARG A 51 -8.60 1.81 11.41
N PHE A 52 -7.91 2.13 10.31
CA PHE A 52 -6.51 2.55 10.35
C PHE A 52 -6.43 3.91 11.03
N SER A 53 -5.74 3.97 12.16
CA SER A 53 -5.41 5.23 12.83
C SER A 53 -4.12 5.79 12.25
N LYS A 54 -4.06 7.12 12.15
CA LYS A 54 -2.81 7.86 11.92
C LYS A 54 -1.92 7.75 13.16
#